data_AF-S9S4E3-F1
#
_entry.id   AF-S9S4E3-F1
#
_cell.length_a   1.000
_cell.length_b   1.000
_cell.length_c   1.000
_cell.angle_alpha   90.00
_cell.angle_beta   90.00
_cell.angle_gamma   90.00
#
_symmetry.space_group_name_H-M   'P 1'
#
loop_
_entity.id
_entity.type
_entity.pdbx_description
1 polymer ?
#
loop_
_entity_poly.entity_id
_entity_poly.type
_entity_poly.pdbx_seq_one_letter_code
_entity_poly.pdbx_strand_id
1 'polypeptide(L)'
;MGTVNASQEPGREEIESALAEASRIKQDTLSFMQAAEKADNVFIRRNEGKPEGYTETPYGAALVGARESVDRLMIVISSLTRLQRSHATMFAADFRELLREIERARVTLAGLGTPPDSEDDDDEEED
;
A
#
# COMPACT_ATOMS: atom_id res chain seq x y z
N MET A 1 -5.55 36.47 16.79
CA MET A 1 -4.60 35.34 16.95
C MET A 1 -5.38 34.19 17.57
N GLY A 2 -5.89 33.28 16.75
CA GLY A 2 -6.66 32.12 17.22
C GLY A 2 -5.72 30.99 17.58
N THR A 3 -5.86 30.46 18.79
CA THR A 3 -5.20 29.24 19.26
C THR A 3 -5.63 28.07 18.38
N VAL A 4 -4.77 27.61 17.49
CA VAL A 4 -5.00 26.38 16.71
C VAL A 4 -4.85 25.23 17.70
N ASN A 5 -5.98 24.66 18.13
CA ASN A 5 -6.08 23.69 19.20
C ASN A 5 -5.33 22.39 18.83
N ALA A 6 -4.16 22.18 19.43
CA ALA A 6 -3.42 20.91 19.39
C ALA A 6 -4.12 19.75 20.15
N SER A 7 -5.32 20.02 20.71
CA SER A 7 -6.10 19.12 21.56
C SER A 7 -7.42 18.68 20.92
N GLN A 8 -7.65 18.98 19.64
CA GLN A 8 -8.90 18.66 18.97
C GLN A 8 -8.89 17.20 18.51
N GLU A 9 -9.83 16.40 19.00
CA GLU A 9 -10.07 15.03 18.52
C GLU A 9 -10.35 15.05 17.01
N PRO A 10 -9.92 14.01 16.27
CA PRO A 10 -10.12 13.97 14.82
C PRO A 10 -11.61 13.98 14.50
N GLY A 11 -11.98 14.80 13.51
CA GLY A 11 -13.33 14.86 12.98
C GLY A 11 -13.71 13.56 12.28
N ARG A 12 -15.00 13.24 12.26
CA ARG A 12 -15.51 12.06 11.55
C ARG A 12 -15.12 12.07 10.06
N GLU A 13 -15.21 13.22 9.41
CA GLU A 13 -14.82 13.40 8.01
C GLU A 13 -13.32 13.15 7.79
N GLU A 14 -12.47 13.53 8.75
CA GLU A 14 -11.03 13.26 8.68
C GLU A 14 -10.73 11.76 8.79
N ILE A 15 -11.44 11.07 9.69
CA ILE A 15 -11.32 9.61 9.83
C ILE A 15 -11.80 8.89 8.56
N GLU A 16 -12.93 9.32 7.99
CA GLU A 16 -13.48 8.76 6.75
C GLU A 16 -12.54 8.99 5.55
N SER A 17 -11.97 10.20 5.44
CA SER A 17 -10.98 10.53 4.42
C SER A 17 -9.71 9.69 4.55
N ALA A 18 -9.15 9.58 5.76
CA ALA A 18 -7.96 8.77 6.02
C ALA A 18 -8.21 7.28 5.74
N LEU A 19 -9.39 6.76 6.08
CA LEU A 19 -9.76 5.36 5.82
C LEU A 19 -9.88 5.08 4.32
N ALA A 20 -10.51 5.98 3.58
CA ALA A 20 -10.64 5.87 2.12
C ALA A 20 -9.26 5.88 1.46
N GLU A 21 -8.37 6.78 1.89
CA GLU A 21 -7.02 6.87 1.36
C GLU A 21 -6.18 5.62 1.67
N ALA A 22 -6.15 5.19 2.93
CA ALA A 22 -5.40 4.00 3.34
C ALA A 22 -5.89 2.75 2.57
N SER A 23 -7.20 2.64 2.37
CA SER A 23 -7.79 1.54 1.61
C SER A 23 -7.39 1.57 0.13
N ARG A 24 -7.36 2.75 -0.48
CA ARG A 24 -6.90 2.93 -1.87
C ARG A 24 -5.42 2.55 -2.02
N ILE A 25 -4.53 3.12 -1.20
CA ILE A 25 -3.09 2.83 -1.27
C ILE A 25 -2.83 1.33 -1.10
N LYS A 26 -3.56 0.66 -0.20
CA LYS A 26 -3.46 -0.79 -0.02
C LYS A 26 -3.81 -1.53 -1.31
N GLN A 27 -4.91 -1.17 -1.97
CA GLN A 27 -5.32 -1.81 -3.23
C GLN A 27 -4.29 -1.58 -4.33
N ASP A 28 -3.85 -0.33 -4.51
CA ASP A 28 -2.84 0.02 -5.51
C ASP A 28 -1.53 -0.76 -5.28
N THR A 29 -1.12 -0.91 -4.01
CA THR A 29 0.08 -1.69 -3.63
C THR A 29 -0.11 -3.18 -3.91
N LEU A 30 -1.29 -3.76 -3.63
CA LEU A 30 -1.59 -5.16 -3.93
C LEU A 30 -1.59 -5.43 -5.44
N SER A 31 -2.16 -4.51 -6.24
CA SER A 31 -2.13 -4.60 -7.70
C SER A 31 -0.70 -4.57 -8.24
N PHE A 32 0.14 -3.68 -7.71
CA PHE A 32 1.58 -3.68 -8.04
C PHE A 32 2.22 -5.03 -7.72
N MET A 33 2.00 -5.57 -6.52
CA MET A 33 2.61 -6.83 -6.11
C MET A 33 2.23 -7.99 -7.04
N GLN A 34 0.96 -8.07 -7.46
CA GLN A 34 0.51 -9.10 -8.39
C GLN A 34 1.20 -8.98 -9.76
N ALA A 35 1.32 -7.76 -10.28
CA ALA A 35 1.99 -7.53 -11.56
C ALA A 35 3.50 -7.80 -11.48
N ALA A 36 4.15 -7.39 -10.40
CA ALA A 36 5.55 -7.67 -10.13
C ALA A 36 5.82 -9.18 -9.97
N GLU A 37 4.96 -9.91 -9.26
CA GLU A 37 5.04 -11.37 -9.16
C GLU A 37 4.85 -12.07 -10.53
N LYS A 38 3.93 -11.58 -11.38
CA LYS A 38 3.78 -12.09 -12.77
C LYS A 38 5.07 -11.87 -13.57
N ALA A 39 5.62 -10.66 -13.53
CA ALA A 39 6.84 -10.30 -14.26
C ALA A 39 8.08 -11.06 -13.77
N ASP A 40 8.20 -11.26 -12.46
CA ASP A 40 9.30 -12.01 -11.85
C ASP A 40 9.26 -13.49 -12.25
N ASN A 41 8.06 -14.10 -12.25
CA ASN A 41 7.87 -15.47 -12.75
C ASN A 41 8.25 -15.61 -14.24
N VAL A 42 7.94 -14.61 -15.07
CA VAL A 42 8.36 -14.58 -16.48
C VAL A 42 9.89 -14.47 -16.60
N PHE A 43 10.52 -13.61 -15.79
CA PHE A 43 11.96 -13.45 -15.78
C PHE A 43 12.69 -14.73 -15.34
N ILE A 44 12.22 -15.39 -14.27
CA ILE A 44 12.77 -16.64 -13.77
C ILE A 44 12.64 -17.75 -14.83
N ARG A 45 11.47 -17.92 -15.44
CA ARG A 45 11.27 -18.92 -16.52
C ARG A 45 12.20 -18.67 -17.71
N ARG A 46 12.43 -17.41 -18.08
CA ARG A 46 13.37 -17.04 -19.17
C ARG A 46 14.84 -17.29 -18.81
N ASN A 47 15.18 -17.32 -17.52
CA ASN A 47 16.54 -17.47 -17.02
C ASN A 47 16.78 -18.79 -16.25
N GLU A 48 15.89 -19.77 -16.40
CA GLU A 48 16.01 -21.08 -15.77
C GLU A 48 17.39 -21.70 -16.07
N GLY A 49 18.21 -21.85 -15.02
CA GLY A 49 19.61 -22.28 -15.12
C GLY A 49 20.64 -21.36 -14.43
N LYS A 50 20.24 -20.17 -13.95
CA LYS A 50 21.09 -19.29 -13.12
C LYS A 50 20.54 -19.18 -11.70
N PRO A 51 21.29 -19.65 -10.67
CA PRO A 51 20.83 -19.65 -9.29
C PRO A 51 21.22 -18.32 -8.62
N GLU A 52 20.54 -17.23 -8.94
CA GLU A 52 20.73 -15.94 -8.24
C GLU A 52 19.40 -15.48 -7.66
N GLY A 53 19.44 -15.02 -6.41
CA GLY A 53 18.35 -15.11 -5.44
C GLY A 53 17.14 -14.25 -5.79
N TYR A 54 15.97 -14.68 -5.33
CA TYR A 54 14.70 -13.95 -5.45
C TYR A 54 14.77 -12.47 -5.00
N THR A 55 15.68 -12.14 -4.08
CA THR A 55 15.92 -10.77 -3.60
C THR A 55 16.80 -9.91 -4.52
N GLU A 56 17.45 -10.51 -5.52
CA GLU A 56 18.40 -9.86 -6.42
C GLU A 56 17.75 -9.44 -7.75
N THR A 57 16.50 -9.85 -8.00
CA THR A 57 15.74 -9.34 -9.14
C THR A 57 15.32 -7.89 -8.89
N PRO A 58 15.16 -7.07 -9.95
CA PRO A 58 14.72 -5.67 -9.80
C PRO A 58 13.41 -5.52 -9.02
N TYR A 59 12.57 -6.56 -9.00
CA TYR A 59 11.26 -6.57 -8.35
C TYR A 59 11.26 -7.22 -6.96
N GLY A 60 12.23 -8.10 -6.65
CA GLY A 60 12.30 -8.79 -5.36
C GLY A 60 12.36 -7.84 -4.16
N ALA A 61 13.22 -6.82 -4.21
CA ALA A 61 13.31 -5.81 -3.15
C ALA A 61 12.05 -4.92 -3.05
N ALA A 62 11.44 -4.59 -4.20
CA ALA A 62 10.21 -3.81 -4.26
C ALA A 62 9.02 -4.58 -3.66
N LEU A 63 8.94 -5.89 -3.88
CA LEU A 63 7.91 -6.77 -3.31
C LEU A 63 7.98 -6.85 -1.78
N VAL A 64 9.19 -6.94 -1.20
CA VAL A 64 9.36 -6.93 0.26
C VAL A 64 8.85 -5.61 0.86
N GLY A 65 9.26 -4.46 0.31
CA GLY A 65 8.80 -3.16 0.77
C GLY A 65 7.29 -2.95 0.60
N ALA A 66 6.71 -3.41 -0.51
CA ALA A 66 5.27 -3.38 -0.77
C ALA A 66 4.49 -4.24 0.25
N ARG A 67 4.99 -5.45 0.55
CA ARG A 67 4.38 -6.37 1.54
C ARG A 67 4.33 -5.74 2.93
N GLU A 68 5.45 -5.20 3.40
CA GLU A 68 5.53 -4.53 4.70
C GLU A 68 4.60 -3.31 4.78
N SER A 69 4.49 -2.55 3.69
CA SER A 69 3.57 -1.41 3.57
C SER A 69 2.10 -1.84 3.71
N VAL A 70 1.71 -2.94 3.04
CA VAL A 70 0.36 -3.50 3.14
C VAL A 70 0.04 -3.95 4.57
N ASP A 71 0.96 -4.64 5.24
CA ASP A 71 0.74 -5.11 6.61
C ASP A 71 0.52 -3.95 7.58
N ARG A 72 1.31 -2.86 7.45
CA ARG A 72 1.13 -1.63 8.22
C ARG A 72 -0.21 -0.96 7.92
N LEU A 73 -0.58 -0.87 6.64
CA LEU A 73 -1.87 -0.30 6.23
C LEU A 73 -3.05 -1.10 6.77
N MET A 74 -2.97 -2.42 6.90
CA MET A 74 -4.03 -3.22 7.52
C MET A 74 -4.26 -2.85 8.99
N ILE A 75 -3.19 -2.56 9.74
CA ILE A 75 -3.27 -2.09 11.13
C ILE A 75 -3.92 -0.69 11.18
N VAL A 76 -3.50 0.21 10.28
CA VAL A 76 -4.06 1.56 10.18
C VAL A 76 -5.56 1.51 9.84
N ILE A 77 -5.95 0.78 8.79
CA ILE A 77 -7.35 0.62 8.36
C ILE A 77 -8.18 0.03 9.49
N SER A 78 -7.68 -0.99 10.19
CA SER A 78 -8.39 -1.60 11.32
C SER A 78 -8.59 -0.59 12.46
N SER A 79 -7.58 0.24 12.74
CA SER A 79 -7.65 1.28 13.77
C SER A 79 -8.67 2.36 13.40
N LEU A 80 -8.60 2.88 12.17
CA LEU A 80 -9.54 3.88 11.66
C LEU A 80 -10.98 3.35 11.59
N THR A 81 -11.17 2.10 11.18
CA THR A 81 -12.50 1.46 11.15
C THR A 81 -13.09 1.33 12.55
N ARG A 82 -12.26 0.98 13.55
CA ARG A 82 -12.69 0.93 14.95
C ARG A 82 -13.11 2.32 15.43
N LEU A 83 -12.35 3.37 15.14
CA LEU A 83 -12.71 4.74 15.52
C LEU A 83 -14.02 5.19 14.88
N GLN A 84 -14.17 4.94 13.57
CA GLN A 84 -15.39 5.30 12.84
C GLN A 84 -16.64 4.60 13.43
N ARG A 85 -16.53 3.33 13.83
CA ARG A 85 -17.66 2.53 14.33
C ARG A 85 -17.97 2.74 15.80
N SER A 86 -16.95 2.91 16.63
CA SER A 86 -17.11 2.93 18.09
C SER A 86 -17.47 4.30 18.64
N HIS A 87 -17.42 5.36 17.82
CA HIS A 87 -17.38 6.75 18.31
C HIS A 87 -16.33 6.94 19.41
N ALA A 88 -15.31 6.07 19.48
CA ALA A 88 -14.30 6.12 20.51
C ALA A 88 -13.44 7.36 20.29
N THR A 89 -13.11 8.00 21.40
CA THR A 89 -12.19 9.12 21.41
C THR A 89 -10.77 8.58 21.21
N MET A 90 -10.06 9.13 20.23
CA MET A 90 -8.63 8.89 20.02
C MET A 90 -7.90 10.21 20.23
N PHE A 91 -6.75 10.14 20.90
CA PHE A 91 -5.91 11.30 21.05
C PHE A 91 -5.41 11.77 19.68
N ALA A 92 -5.41 13.08 19.46
CA ALA A 92 -4.91 13.69 18.24
C ALA A 92 -3.47 13.27 17.89
N ALA A 93 -2.67 12.86 18.88
CA ALA A 93 -1.32 12.33 18.66
C ALA A 93 -1.35 10.96 17.97
N ASP A 94 -2.21 10.05 18.41
CA ASP A 94 -2.35 8.71 17.83
C ASP A 94 -2.92 8.79 16.41
N PHE A 95 -3.91 9.66 16.18
CA PHE A 95 -4.44 9.87 14.84
C PHE A 95 -3.38 10.44 13.89
N ARG A 96 -2.56 11.38 14.36
CA ARG A 96 -1.41 11.89 13.57
C ARG A 96 -0.40 10.80 13.25
N GLU A 97 -0.20 9.83 14.11
CA GLU A 97 0.67 8.69 13.82
C GLU A 97 0.09 7.79 12.74
N LEU A 98 -1.23 7.54 12.76
CA LEU A 98 -1.91 6.84 11.67
C LEU A 98 -1.75 7.56 10.34
N LEU A 99 -1.90 8.89 10.32
CA LEU A 99 -1.67 9.70 9.10
C LEU A 99 -0.23 9.62 8.60
N ARG A 100 0.76 9.55 9.50
CA ARG A 100 2.17 9.37 9.10
C ARG A 100 2.42 8.02 8.46
N GLU A 101 1.80 6.95 8.96
CA GLU A 101 1.92 5.63 8.33
C GLU A 101 1.23 5.60 6.95
N ILE A 102 0.12 6.31 6.77
CA ILE A 102 -0.51 6.50 5.44
C ILE A 102 0.45 7.21 4.48
N GLU A 103 1.06 8.31 4.94
CA GLU A 103 2.03 9.06 4.11
C GLU A 103 3.27 8.22 3.77
N ARG A 104 3.79 7.43 4.72
CA ARG A 104 4.88 6.49 4.43
C ARG A 104 4.47 5.48 3.37
N ALA A 105 3.28 4.91 3.47
CA ALA A 105 2.78 3.98 2.48
C ALA A 105 2.60 4.62 1.10
N ARG A 106 2.17 5.89 1.05
CA ARG A 106 2.08 6.68 -0.19
C ARG A 106 3.46 6.87 -0.83
N VAL A 107 4.48 7.20 -0.05
CA VAL A 107 5.86 7.33 -0.53
C VAL A 107 6.40 5.99 -1.01
N THR A 108 6.13 4.89 -0.28
CA THR A 108 6.49 3.54 -0.72
C THR A 108 5.88 3.25 -2.09
N LEU A 109 4.55 3.43 -2.23
CA LEU A 109 3.84 3.19 -3.48
C LEU A 109 4.41 4.03 -4.64
N ALA A 110 4.70 5.31 -4.41
CA ALA A 110 5.32 6.17 -5.41
C ALA A 110 6.74 5.69 -5.80
N GLY A 111 7.47 5.09 -4.86
CA GLY A 111 8.78 4.50 -5.10
C GLY A 111 8.76 3.15 -5.81
N LEU A 112 7.61 2.45 -5.85
CA LEU A 112 7.46 1.18 -6.57
C LEU A 112 7.45 1.38 -8.09
N GLY A 113 7.11 2.59 -8.57
CA GLY A 113 6.99 2.89 -9.99
C GLY A 113 5.74 2.27 -10.64
N THR A 114 5.69 2.28 -11.97
CA THR A 114 4.64 1.57 -12.72
C THR A 114 5.03 0.09 -12.80
N PRO A 115 4.16 -0.84 -12.39
CA PRO A 115 4.43 -2.25 -12.67
C PRO A 115 4.57 -2.44 -14.19
N PRO A 116 5.47 -3.33 -14.65
CA PRO A 116 5.56 -3.65 -16.07
C PRO A 116 4.18 -4.07 -16.56
N ASP A 117 3.74 -3.44 -17.66
CA ASP A 117 2.39 -3.60 -18.20
C ASP A 117 1.98 -5.07 -18.21
N SER A 118 0.83 -5.36 -17.61
CA SER A 118 0.14 -6.64 -17.74
C SER A 118 -0.53 -6.79 -19.12
N GLU A 119 -0.15 -5.98 -20.11
CA GLU A 119 -0.60 -6.00 -21.51
C GLU A 119 0.04 -7.16 -22.29
N ASP A 120 -0.10 -8.39 -21.80
CA ASP A 120 0.15 -9.63 -22.56
C ASP A 120 -0.80 -10.71 -21.99
N ASP A 121 -2.10 -10.52 -22.19
CA ASP A 121 -3.13 -11.57 -22.10
C ASP A 121 -4.36 -11.17 -22.95
N ASP A 122 -4.13 -10.75 -24.20
CA ASP A 122 -5.17 -10.70 -25.26
C ASP A 122 -4.70 -11.56 -26.46
N ASP A 123 -4.08 -12.71 -26.18
CA ASP A 123 -3.92 -13.80 -27.16
C ASP A 123 -4.92 -14.91 -26.82
N GLU A 124 -6.20 -14.64 -27.04
CA GLU A 124 -7.20 -15.69 -27.30
C GLU A 124 -7.79 -15.47 -28.71
N GLU A 125 -7.15 -16.14 -29.68
CA GLU A 125 -7.73 -16.93 -30.78
C GLU A 125 -8.98 -16.39 -31.51
N GLU A 126 -8.85 -16.13 -32.82
CA GLU A 126 -9.87 -16.59 -33.78
C GLU A 126 -9.17 -17.04 -35.08
N ASP A 127 -9.17 -18.38 -35.27
CA ASP A 127 -8.91 -19.15 -36.50
C ASP A 127 -9.71 -18.66 -37.73
#